data_AF-A0A2E4M510-F1
#
_entry.id   AF-A0A2E4M510-F1
#
_cell.length_a   1.000
_cell.length_b   1.000
_cell.length_c   1.000
_cell.angle_alpha   90.00
_cell.angle_beta   90.00
_cell.angle_gamma   90.00
#
_symmetry.space_group_name_H-M   'P 1'
#
loop_
_entity.id
_entity.type
_entity.pdbx_description
1 polymer ?
#
loop_
_entity_poly.entity_id
_entity_poly.type
_entity_poly.pdbx_seq_one_letter_code
_entity_poly.pdbx_strand_id
1 'polypeptide(L)'
;MTFPTIFVAAVSLFFADPNETVLNDRVDLIELNHHYDDRGWLIMDQIIFYRWSPLHGKYFVRDWRPLKNKSQRPQLDRKRGLYIATWYDGPILRTVSAKHFKETWTQFDPELKDAKALPKQFRRPLLKVFPSAR
;
A
#
# COMPACT_ATOMS: atom_id res chain seq x y z
N MET A 1 49.82 43.45 -4.52
CA MET A 1 48.39 43.81 -4.38
C MET A 1 47.58 42.54 -4.48
N THR A 2 46.82 42.25 -3.43
CA THR A 2 46.00 41.05 -3.18
C THR A 2 44.65 41.11 -3.90
N PHE A 3 44.20 40.00 -4.50
CA PHE A 3 42.77 39.68 -4.64
C PHE A 3 42.58 38.18 -4.44
N PRO A 4 41.79 37.73 -3.43
CA PRO A 4 41.46 36.34 -3.25
C PRO A 4 40.22 35.94 -4.09
N THR A 5 40.24 34.66 -4.40
CA THR A 5 39.23 33.77 -4.98
C THR A 5 37.79 33.98 -4.48
N ILE A 6 36.79 33.80 -5.36
CA ILE A 6 35.45 33.35 -4.94
C ILE A 6 35.05 32.14 -5.80
N PHE A 7 35.04 30.97 -5.16
CA PHE A 7 34.32 29.78 -5.60
C PHE A 7 32.85 29.97 -5.24
N VAL A 8 31.94 29.91 -6.22
CA VAL A 8 30.51 29.77 -5.95
C VAL A 8 30.15 28.30 -6.15
N ALA A 9 30.16 27.55 -5.04
CA ALA A 9 29.52 26.24 -5.00
C ALA A 9 28.00 26.46 -4.86
N ALA A 10 27.24 26.11 -5.90
CA ALA A 10 25.79 26.07 -5.82
C ALA A 10 25.37 24.93 -4.87
N VAL A 11 25.04 25.28 -3.63
CA VAL A 11 24.41 24.37 -2.68
C VAL A 11 22.94 24.27 -3.06
N SER A 12 22.58 23.22 -3.79
CA SER A 12 21.17 22.86 -3.99
C SER A 12 20.58 22.42 -2.66
N LEU A 13 19.90 23.34 -1.97
CA LEU A 13 19.09 23.07 -0.79
C LEU A 13 17.92 22.17 -1.20
N PHE A 14 17.91 20.94 -0.68
CA PHE A 14 16.75 20.05 -0.70
C PHE A 14 15.60 20.74 0.07
N PHE A 15 14.62 21.30 -0.65
CA PHE A 15 13.34 21.63 -0.05
C PHE A 15 12.55 20.32 0.09
N ALA A 16 12.61 19.71 1.28
CA ALA A 16 11.59 18.76 1.70
C ALA A 16 10.29 19.54 1.91
N ASP A 17 9.27 19.27 1.10
CA ASP A 17 7.95 19.89 1.23
C ASP A 17 7.30 19.40 2.54
N PRO A 18 7.07 20.27 3.55
CA PRO A 18 6.60 19.86 4.87
C PRO A 18 5.11 19.45 4.91
N ASN A 19 4.42 19.40 3.76
CA ASN A 19 2.99 19.09 3.67
C ASN A 19 2.67 17.72 3.05
N GLU A 20 3.60 16.77 3.08
CA GLU A 20 3.29 15.40 2.68
C GLU A 20 2.29 14.78 3.67
N THR A 21 1.02 14.76 3.28
CA THR A 21 -0.04 14.14 4.08
C THR A 21 0.20 12.64 4.08
N VAL A 22 0.61 12.10 5.23
CA VAL A 22 0.81 10.64 5.40
C VAL A 22 -0.44 10.02 5.99
N LEU A 23 -1.10 9.15 5.22
CA LEU A 23 -2.17 8.29 5.74
C LEU A 23 -1.62 6.97 6.25
N ASN A 24 -1.98 6.62 7.49
CA ASN A 24 -1.56 5.38 8.12
C ASN A 24 -2.79 4.50 8.42
N ASP A 25 -2.85 3.34 7.78
CA ASP A 25 -3.87 2.32 8.03
C ASP A 25 -3.25 1.05 8.67
N ARG A 26 -4.08 0.30 9.40
CA ARG A 26 -3.69 -0.98 10.00
C ARG A 26 -4.67 -2.10 9.64
N VAL A 27 -4.12 -3.20 9.15
CA VAL A 27 -4.86 -4.41 8.81
C VAL A 27 -4.26 -5.63 9.51
N ASP A 28 -4.95 -6.77 9.45
CA ASP A 28 -4.54 -7.97 10.18
C ASP A 28 -3.61 -8.86 9.33
N LEU A 29 -3.80 -8.81 8.00
CA LEU A 29 -3.02 -9.56 7.02
C LEU A 29 -2.87 -8.74 5.73
N ILE A 30 -1.64 -8.71 5.19
CA ILE A 30 -1.35 -8.26 3.82
C ILE A 30 -1.04 -9.49 2.96
N GLU A 31 -1.63 -9.56 1.77
CA GLU A 31 -1.32 -10.59 0.78
C GLU A 31 -0.72 -9.93 -0.46
N LEU A 32 0.41 -10.47 -0.95
CA LEU A 32 0.84 -10.27 -2.33
C LEU A 32 0.32 -11.46 -3.14
N ASN A 33 -0.58 -11.20 -4.07
CA ASN A 33 -1.20 -12.22 -4.91
C ASN A 33 -0.76 -12.07 -6.36
N HIS A 34 -0.39 -13.19 -6.96
CA HIS A 34 -0.08 -13.35 -8.38
C HIS A 34 -1.27 -14.07 -9.03
N HIS A 35 -2.12 -13.32 -9.72
CA HIS A 35 -3.32 -13.83 -10.38
C HIS A 35 -3.00 -14.26 -11.82
N TYR A 36 -3.30 -15.51 -12.14
CA TYR A 36 -3.12 -16.12 -13.45
C TYR A 36 -4.46 -16.51 -14.08
N ASP A 37 -4.52 -16.63 -15.40
CA ASP A 37 -5.67 -17.22 -16.09
C ASP A 37 -5.61 -18.76 -16.14
N ASP A 38 -6.59 -19.35 -16.81
CA ASP A 38 -6.71 -20.80 -17.04
C ASP A 38 -5.58 -21.39 -17.89
N ARG A 39 -4.90 -20.54 -18.67
CA ARG A 39 -3.75 -20.90 -19.50
C ARG A 39 -2.41 -20.70 -18.77
N GLY A 40 -2.42 -20.17 -17.56
CA GLY A 40 -1.22 -19.90 -16.76
C GLY A 40 -0.51 -18.60 -17.11
N TRP A 41 -1.15 -17.68 -17.85
CA TRP A 41 -0.61 -16.34 -18.08
C TRP A 41 -0.86 -15.45 -16.88
N LEU A 42 0.15 -14.66 -16.49
CA LEU A 42 0.00 -13.68 -15.42
C LEU A 42 -0.98 -12.59 -15.88
N ILE A 43 -2.10 -12.48 -15.18
CA ILE A 43 -3.09 -11.42 -15.37
C ILE A 43 -2.71 -10.19 -14.55
N MET A 44 -2.33 -10.36 -13.28
CA MET A 44 -2.02 -9.25 -12.40
C MET A 44 -1.24 -9.67 -11.15
N ASP A 45 -0.25 -8.86 -10.78
CA ASP A 45 0.25 -8.81 -9.40
C ASP A 45 -0.59 -7.80 -8.62
N GLN A 46 -1.09 -8.19 -7.45
CA GLN A 46 -1.93 -7.33 -6.62
C GLN A 46 -1.58 -7.45 -5.13
N ILE A 47 -1.77 -6.37 -4.39
CA ILE A 47 -1.70 -6.37 -2.93
C ILE A 47 -3.13 -6.31 -2.39
N ILE A 48 -3.47 -7.22 -1.49
CA ILE A 48 -4.79 -7.34 -0.89
C ILE A 48 -4.68 -7.17 0.63
N PHE A 49 -5.56 -6.36 1.20
CA PHE A 49 -5.55 -5.99 2.61
C PHE A 49 -6.74 -6.61 3.34
N TYR A 50 -6.49 -7.40 4.39
CA TYR A 50 -7.53 -8.14 5.09
C TYR A 50 -7.69 -7.74 6.56
N ARG A 51 -8.92 -7.80 7.06
CA ARG A 51 -9.23 -7.76 8.50
C ARG A 51 -9.92 -9.02 8.94
N TRP A 52 -9.60 -9.50 10.13
CA TRP A 52 -10.30 -10.58 10.79
C TRP A 52 -11.66 -10.09 11.29
N SER A 53 -12.71 -10.86 11.01
CA SER A 53 -14.01 -10.67 11.63
C SER A 53 -14.22 -11.73 12.71
N PRO A 54 -14.25 -11.36 14.01
CA PRO A 54 -14.54 -12.32 15.06
C PRO A 54 -15.97 -12.85 14.96
N LEU A 55 -16.91 -12.06 14.44
CA LEU A 55 -18.31 -12.46 14.26
C LEU A 55 -18.46 -13.60 13.24
N HIS A 56 -17.68 -13.58 12.16
CA HIS A 56 -17.80 -14.57 11.08
C HIS A 56 -16.68 -15.62 11.10
N GLY A 57 -15.71 -15.49 12.01
CA GLY A 57 -14.55 -16.39 12.10
C GLY A 57 -13.71 -16.45 10.82
N LYS A 58 -13.64 -15.36 10.05
CA LYS A 58 -12.87 -15.32 8.79
C LYS A 58 -12.31 -13.94 8.48
N TYR A 59 -11.32 -13.91 7.59
CA TYR A 59 -10.78 -12.68 7.00
C TYR A 59 -11.72 -12.13 5.94
N PHE A 60 -11.86 -10.81 5.90
CA PHE A 60 -12.54 -10.07 4.85
C PHE A 60 -11.61 -9.06 4.21
N VAL A 61 -11.73 -8.90 2.90
CA VAL A 61 -10.99 -7.90 2.14
C VAL A 61 -11.51 -6.51 2.52
N ARG A 62 -10.56 -5.62 2.77
CA ARG A 62 -10.80 -4.21 3.08
C ARG A 62 -10.59 -3.33 1.87
N ASP A 63 -9.52 -3.64 1.16
CA ASP A 63 -9.06 -2.90 0.00
C ASP A 63 -8.03 -3.75 -0.72
N TRP A 64 -7.71 -3.34 -1.94
CA TRP A 64 -6.71 -3.98 -2.77
C TRP A 64 -6.18 -2.99 -3.79
N ARG A 65 -5.04 -3.32 -4.40
CA ARG A 65 -4.56 -2.56 -5.55
C ARG A 65 -3.62 -3.38 -6.44
N PRO A 66 -3.56 -3.07 -7.74
CA PRO A 66 -2.50 -3.58 -8.60
C PRO A 66 -1.13 -3.15 -8.08
N LEU A 67 -0.17 -4.07 -8.11
CA LEU A 67 1.23 -3.79 -7.80
C LEU A 67 1.87 -3.13 -9.03
N LYS A 68 2.11 -1.82 -8.97
CA LYS A 68 2.67 -1.06 -10.10
C LYS A 68 4.19 -1.15 -10.19
N ASN A 69 4.85 -1.31 -9.05
CA ASN A 69 6.31 -1.38 -8.97
C ASN A 69 6.76 -2.25 -7.79
N LYS A 70 8.01 -2.73 -7.84
CA LYS A 70 8.55 -3.61 -6.79
C LYS A 70 8.70 -2.91 -5.44
N SER A 71 8.84 -1.59 -5.41
CA SER A 71 8.94 -0.82 -4.17
C SER A 71 7.64 -0.78 -3.37
N GLN A 72 6.49 -1.04 -4.01
CA GLN A 72 5.21 -1.20 -3.32
C GLN A 72 5.06 -2.54 -2.58
N ARG A 73 5.96 -3.51 -2.82
CA ARG A 73 5.88 -4.82 -2.15
C ARG A 73 6.01 -4.65 -0.63
N PRO A 74 5.21 -5.37 0.18
CA PRO A 74 5.31 -5.29 1.62
C PRO A 74 6.73 -5.58 2.12
N GLN A 75 7.30 -4.66 2.89
CA GLN A 75 8.61 -4.81 3.49
C GLN A 75 8.48 -5.08 4.99
N LEU A 76 9.34 -5.93 5.53
CA LEU A 76 9.39 -6.19 6.98
C LEU A 76 10.15 -5.05 7.68
N ASP A 77 9.44 -4.26 8.47
CA ASP A 77 10.04 -3.39 9.49
C ASP A 77 10.46 -4.27 10.68
N ARG A 78 11.75 -4.62 10.73
CA ARG A 78 12.32 -5.48 11.77
C ARG A 78 12.23 -4.88 13.17
N LYS A 79 12.25 -3.55 13.30
CA LYS A 79 12.19 -2.88 14.62
C LYS A 79 10.79 -3.01 15.21
N ARG A 80 9.76 -2.90 14.37
CA ARG A 80 8.36 -3.00 14.80
C ARG A 80 7.78 -4.41 14.70
N GLY A 81 8.44 -5.30 13.96
CA GLY A 81 7.93 -6.64 13.65
C GLY A 81 6.65 -6.61 12.81
N LEU A 82 6.55 -5.64 11.89
CA LEU A 82 5.38 -5.41 11.05
C LEU A 82 5.75 -5.44 9.57
N TYR A 83 4.85 -5.96 8.74
CA TYR A 83 4.92 -5.80 7.30
C TYR A 83 4.26 -4.47 6.90
N ILE A 84 4.94 -3.71 6.06
CA ILE A 84 4.55 -2.36 5.66
C ILE A 84 4.50 -2.27 4.13
N ALA A 85 3.34 -1.89 3.61
CA ALA A 85 3.15 -1.52 2.21
C ALA A 85 2.97 -0.01 2.10
N THR A 86 3.72 0.63 1.20
CA THR A 86 3.73 2.09 1.06
C THR A 86 3.58 2.50 -0.41
N TRP A 87 2.78 3.52 -0.66
CA TRP A 87 2.58 4.06 -2.00
C TRP A 87 2.04 5.50 -1.99
N TYR A 88 2.16 6.16 -3.14
CA TYR A 88 1.51 7.45 -3.38
C TYR A 88 0.13 7.27 -4.01
N ASP A 89 -0.86 7.96 -3.46
CA ASP A 89 -2.18 8.22 -4.07
C ASP A 89 -2.25 9.72 -4.40
N GLY A 90 -1.66 10.11 -5.54
CA GLY A 90 -1.45 11.53 -5.88
C GLY A 90 -0.40 12.16 -4.94
N PRO A 91 -0.72 13.27 -4.25
CA PRO A 91 0.22 13.91 -3.31
C PRO A 91 0.27 13.24 -1.93
N ILE A 92 -0.56 12.22 -1.69
CA ILE A 92 -0.70 11.58 -0.37
C ILE A 92 0.17 10.33 -0.33
N LEU A 93 1.09 10.26 0.63
CA LEU A 93 1.81 9.04 0.95
C LEU A 93 0.93 8.16 1.84
N ARG A 94 0.57 6.98 1.37
CA ARG A 94 -0.16 6.00 2.16
C ARG A 94 0.76 4.90 2.64
N THR A 95 0.60 4.54 3.90
CA THR A 95 1.28 3.44 4.56
C THR A 95 0.25 2.52 5.20
N VAL A 96 0.29 1.23 4.86
CA VAL A 96 -0.56 0.20 5.47
C VAL A 96 0.33 -0.82 6.18
N SER A 97 0.03 -1.10 7.44
CA SER A 97 0.78 -2.04 8.27
C SER A 97 -0.03 -3.27 8.67
N ALA A 98 0.62 -4.43 8.75
CA ALA A 98 0.04 -5.66 9.27
C ALA A 98 1.05 -6.52 10.02
N LYS A 99 0.53 -7.35 10.94
CA LYS A 99 1.36 -8.33 11.66
C LYS A 99 1.68 -9.55 10.80
N HIS A 100 0.79 -9.92 9.88
CA HIS A 100 0.96 -11.09 9.03
C HIS A 100 1.08 -10.67 7.57
N PHE A 101 1.90 -11.44 6.84
CA PHE A 101 2.07 -11.34 5.40
C PHE A 101 2.02 -12.74 4.80
N LYS A 102 1.45 -12.86 3.61
CA LYS A 102 1.55 -14.07 2.78
C LYS A 102 1.71 -13.69 1.31
N GLU A 103 2.29 -14.58 0.55
CA GLU A 103 2.41 -14.49 -0.90
C GLU A 103 1.69 -15.69 -1.52
N THR A 104 0.91 -15.48 -2.57
CA THR A 104 0.04 -16.50 -3.16
C THR A 104 0.02 -16.44 -4.68
N TRP A 105 -0.24 -17.58 -5.31
CA TRP A 105 -0.43 -17.73 -6.75
C TRP A 105 -1.80 -18.36 -6.97
N THR A 106 -2.69 -17.70 -7.70
CA THR A 106 -4.09 -18.14 -7.85
C THR A 106 -4.56 -18.03 -9.28
N GLN A 107 -5.49 -18.92 -9.68
CA GLN A 107 -6.20 -18.84 -10.97
C GLN A 107 -7.54 -18.09 -10.89
N PHE A 108 -7.77 -17.43 -9.76
CA PHE A 108 -8.94 -16.62 -9.51
C PHE A 108 -8.51 -15.37 -8.74
N ASP A 109 -9.29 -14.30 -8.85
CA ASP A 109 -9.09 -13.09 -8.07
C ASP A 109 -9.67 -13.26 -6.65
N PRO A 110 -8.83 -13.32 -5.60
CA PRO A 110 -9.31 -13.47 -4.23
C PRO A 110 -10.18 -12.30 -3.77
N GLU A 111 -9.94 -11.08 -4.27
CA GLU A 111 -10.77 -9.94 -3.92
C GLU A 111 -12.17 -10.08 -4.49
N LEU A 112 -12.29 -10.37 -5.79
CA LEU A 112 -13.60 -10.50 -6.42
C LEU A 112 -14.41 -11.62 -5.79
N LYS A 113 -13.74 -12.70 -5.34
CA LYS A 113 -14.38 -13.79 -4.61
C LYS A 113 -14.94 -13.32 -3.26
N ASP A 114 -14.20 -12.54 -2.48
CA ASP A 114 -14.65 -12.01 -1.19
C ASP A 114 -15.71 -10.91 -1.36
N ALA A 115 -15.55 -10.04 -2.36
CA ALA A 115 -16.49 -8.98 -2.69
C ALA A 115 -17.88 -9.53 -3.05
N LYS A 116 -17.96 -10.68 -3.73
CA LYS A 116 -19.22 -11.39 -3.99
C LYS A 116 -19.87 -11.93 -2.70
N ALA A 117 -19.07 -12.24 -1.68
CA ALA A 117 -19.55 -12.82 -0.42
C ALA A 117 -20.00 -11.77 0.62
N LEU A 118 -19.52 -10.52 0.53
CA LEU A 118 -19.83 -9.46 1.50
C LEU A 118 -20.65 -8.30 0.89
N PRO A 119 -21.90 -8.07 1.34
CA PRO A 119 -22.70 -6.91 0.94
C PRO A 119 -21.95 -5.60 1.18
N LYS A 120 -22.08 -4.65 0.24
CA LYS A 120 -21.31 -3.40 0.21
C LYS A 120 -21.37 -2.60 1.52
N GLN A 121 -22.49 -2.64 2.22
CA GLN A 121 -22.72 -1.96 3.51
C GLN A 121 -21.82 -2.44 4.66
N PHE A 122 -21.25 -3.64 4.58
CA PHE A 122 -20.38 -4.19 5.62
C PHE A 122 -18.89 -4.03 5.28
N ARG A 123 -18.58 -3.57 4.07
CA ARG A 123 -17.22 -3.22 3.66
C ARG A 123 -16.83 -1.95 4.38
N ARG A 124 -15.77 -1.96 5.19
CA ARG A 124 -15.15 -0.72 5.64
C ARG A 124 -13.81 -0.54 4.91
N PRO A 125 -13.69 0.48 4.03
CA PRO A 125 -12.48 0.68 3.23
C PRO A 125 -11.32 1.21 4.10
N LEU A 126 -10.13 1.32 3.50
CA LEU A 126 -9.05 2.13 4.06
C LEU A 126 -9.47 3.62 4.16
N LEU A 127 -8.74 4.39 4.96
CA LEU A 127 -9.00 5.82 5.15
C LEU A 127 -9.03 6.56 3.80
N LYS A 128 -10.11 7.27 3.51
CA LYS A 128 -10.21 8.14 2.34
C LYS A 128 -9.84 9.57 2.74
N VAL A 129 -8.94 10.21 1.98
CA VAL A 129 -8.79 11.68 2.07
C VAL A 129 -9.88 12.30 1.21
N PHE A 130 -10.71 13.15 1.80
CA PHE A 130 -11.54 14.05 1.02
C PHE A 130 -10.64 15.22 0.59
N PRO A 131 -10.51 15.53 -0.72
CA PRO A 131 -9.83 16.75 -1.10
C PRO A 131 -10.57 17.93 -0.44
N SER A 132 -9.82 18.79 0.25
CA SER A 132 -10.35 20.10 0.64
C SER A 132 -10.85 20.76 -0.64
N ALA A 133 -12.14 21.12 -0.69
CA ALA A 133 -12.66 21.96 -1.75
C ALA A 133 -11.76 23.20 -1.83
N ARG A 134 -11.13 23.41 -2.98
CA ARG A 134 -10.54 24.69 -3.34
C ARG A 134 -11.60 25.54 -4.00
#